data_AF-A0A3N4VTZ2-F1
#
_entry.id   AF-A0A3N4VTZ2-F1
#
_cell.length_a   1.000
_cell.length_b   1.000
_cell.length_c   1.000
_cell.angle_alpha   90.00
_cell.angle_beta   90.00
_cell.angle_gamma   90.00
#
_symmetry.space_group_name_H-M   'P 1'
#
loop_
_entity.id
_entity.type
_entity.pdbx_description
1 polymer ?
#
loop_
_entity_poly.entity_id
_entity_poly.type
_entity_poly.pdbx_seq_one_letter_code
_entity_poly.pdbx_strand_id
1 'polypeptide(L)'
;MMNPIYIRQLGIQDYQDIWHKMQEFTDNRTAETPDEIWLVQHPSVFTQGSAGKPEHLLNPTHIPVVQSDRGGQITYHGLGQQIMYVLIDIKRHKAQGNDLNVRQLVTALEQTVVKTLADYGIKSYPKPDAPGVYVDQRKICSLGLRIRKGCSFHGLALNINMDLTPFHHINPCGYAGLEMCQLADFISSEQANCDLVSPKLVNYFTQILGYNSQQIINQ
;
A
#
# COMPACT_ATOMS: atom_id res chain seq x y z
N MET A 1 -9.73 8.12 -24.19
CA MET A 1 -8.90 8.74 -23.13
C MET A 1 -9.26 8.08 -21.83
N MET A 2 -8.30 7.77 -20.96
CA MET A 2 -8.59 7.27 -19.61
C MET A 2 -9.31 8.36 -18.81
N ASN A 3 -10.32 7.96 -18.03
CA ASN A 3 -10.99 8.85 -17.08
C ASN A 3 -9.96 9.38 -16.07
N PRO A 4 -10.17 10.58 -15.50
CA PRO A 4 -9.34 11.08 -14.41
C PRO A 4 -9.31 10.06 -13.27
N ILE A 5 -8.16 9.93 -12.62
CA ILE A 5 -8.05 9.18 -11.37
C ILE A 5 -8.28 10.12 -10.19
N TYR A 6 -9.12 9.72 -9.25
CA TYR A 6 -9.44 10.54 -8.09
C TYR A 6 -8.52 10.21 -6.91
N ILE A 7 -8.00 11.24 -6.27
CA ILE A 7 -7.08 11.12 -5.13
C ILE A 7 -7.82 11.57 -3.87
N ARG A 8 -8.00 10.66 -2.91
CA ARG A 8 -8.60 10.96 -1.61
C ARG A 8 -7.55 11.04 -0.53
N GLN A 9 -7.49 12.18 0.15
CA GLN A 9 -6.68 12.40 1.35
C GLN A 9 -7.54 12.11 2.58
N LEU A 10 -7.40 10.91 3.17
CA LEU A 10 -8.26 10.47 4.26
C LEU A 10 -7.71 10.81 5.65
N GLY A 11 -6.44 11.19 5.75
CA GLY A 11 -5.77 11.47 7.02
C GLY A 11 -5.61 10.20 7.87
N ILE A 12 -5.85 10.32 9.18
CA ILE A 12 -5.78 9.19 10.12
C ILE A 12 -7.17 8.58 10.25
N GLN A 13 -7.29 7.28 10.00
CA GLN A 13 -8.58 6.57 10.03
C GLN A 13 -8.43 5.18 10.65
N ASP A 14 -9.52 4.64 11.21
CA ASP A 14 -9.56 3.24 11.63
C ASP A 14 -9.39 2.30 10.42
N TYR A 15 -8.67 1.18 10.63
CA TYR A 15 -8.39 0.24 9.55
C TYR A 15 -9.64 -0.49 9.06
N GLN A 16 -10.48 -0.98 9.98
CA GLN A 16 -11.65 -1.77 9.65
C GLN A 16 -12.70 -0.91 8.93
N ASP A 17 -12.87 0.34 9.35
CA ASP A 17 -13.77 1.29 8.68
C ASP A 17 -13.36 1.56 7.23
N ILE A 18 -12.07 1.85 6.98
CA ILE A 18 -11.58 2.09 5.62
C ILE A 18 -11.61 0.82 4.77
N TRP A 19 -11.32 -0.33 5.38
CA TRP A 19 -11.43 -1.61 4.69
C TRP A 19 -12.86 -1.87 4.20
N HIS A 20 -13.87 -1.68 5.05
CA HIS A 20 -15.26 -1.84 4.64
C HIS A 20 -15.67 -0.82 3.57
N LYS A 21 -15.22 0.44 3.67
CA LYS A 21 -15.45 1.45 2.61
C LYS A 21 -14.84 1.03 1.27
N MET A 22 -13.65 0.43 1.26
CA MET A 22 -13.04 -0.09 0.02
C MET A 22 -13.88 -1.23 -0.58
N GLN A 23 -14.41 -2.12 0.25
CA GLN A 23 -15.29 -3.20 -0.20
C GLN A 23 -16.58 -2.64 -0.78
N GLU A 24 -17.24 -1.72 -0.08
CA GLU A 24 -18.47 -1.07 -0.53
C GLU A 24 -18.28 -0.31 -1.85
N PHE A 25 -17.21 0.51 -1.95
CA PHE A 25 -16.85 1.19 -3.19
C PHE A 25 -16.68 0.20 -4.34
N THR A 26 -15.94 -0.89 -4.10
CA THR A 26 -15.68 -1.91 -5.11
C THR A 26 -16.94 -2.68 -5.50
N ASP A 27 -17.89 -2.84 -4.58
CA ASP A 27 -19.13 -3.55 -4.83
C ASP A 27 -20.15 -2.75 -5.61
N ASN A 28 -20.19 -1.43 -5.38
CA ASN A 28 -21.16 -0.50 -5.94
C ASN A 28 -20.66 0.27 -7.16
N ARG A 29 -19.37 0.18 -7.50
CA ARG A 29 -18.83 0.85 -8.70
C ARG A 29 -19.46 0.34 -9.98
N THR A 30 -19.64 1.25 -10.93
CA THR A 30 -20.10 0.97 -12.30
C THR A 30 -18.96 1.22 -13.29
N ALA A 31 -19.20 0.97 -14.59
CA ALA A 31 -18.23 1.26 -15.65
C ALA A 31 -17.81 2.75 -15.69
N GLU A 32 -18.72 3.64 -15.27
CA GLU A 32 -18.51 5.09 -15.24
C GLU A 32 -17.82 5.57 -13.96
N THR A 33 -17.77 4.76 -12.90
CA THR A 33 -17.09 5.13 -11.65
C THR A 33 -15.58 5.27 -11.89
N PRO A 34 -14.98 6.45 -11.66
CA PRO A 34 -13.55 6.65 -11.82
C PRO A 34 -12.73 5.73 -10.91
N ASP A 35 -11.48 5.46 -11.29
CA ASP A 35 -10.55 4.80 -10.37
C ASP A 35 -10.16 5.77 -9.26
N GLU A 36 -9.85 5.23 -8.08
CA GLU A 36 -9.45 6.05 -6.94
C GLU A 36 -8.15 5.55 -6.30
N ILE A 37 -7.39 6.51 -5.76
CA ILE A 37 -6.28 6.26 -4.84
C ILE A 37 -6.65 6.87 -3.50
N TRP A 38 -6.58 6.08 -2.44
CA TRP A 38 -6.84 6.55 -1.09
C TRP A 38 -5.54 6.58 -0.30
N LEU A 39 -5.19 7.77 0.19
CA LEU A 39 -4.03 8.01 1.03
C LEU A 39 -4.49 8.12 2.48
N VAL A 40 -3.93 7.27 3.33
CA VAL A 40 -4.37 7.13 4.72
C VAL A 40 -3.21 6.71 5.62
N GLN A 41 -3.34 7.06 6.90
CA GLN A 41 -2.56 6.48 8.00
C GLN A 41 -3.52 5.78 8.95
N HIS A 42 -3.07 4.70 9.59
CA HIS A 42 -3.87 3.97 10.56
C HIS A 42 -3.26 4.10 11.96
N PRO A 43 -4.07 4.20 13.03
CA PRO A 43 -3.62 3.86 14.38
C PRO A 43 -3.01 2.46 14.41
N SER A 44 -2.23 2.16 15.46
CA SER A 44 -1.56 0.87 15.63
C SER A 44 -2.53 -0.31 15.46
N VAL A 45 -2.28 -1.16 14.47
CA VAL A 45 -3.09 -2.34 14.18
C VAL A 45 -2.25 -3.42 13.51
N PHE A 46 -2.43 -4.66 13.94
CA PHE A 46 -1.99 -5.83 13.19
C PHE A 46 -3.10 -6.25 12.24
N THR A 47 -2.75 -6.54 11.00
CA THR A 47 -3.71 -7.09 10.03
C THR A 47 -3.21 -8.45 9.59
N GLN A 48 -4.11 -9.43 9.55
CA GLN A 48 -3.82 -10.77 9.07
C GLN A 48 -4.57 -10.96 7.76
N GLY A 49 -3.84 -11.19 6.67
CA GLY A 49 -4.43 -11.40 5.35
C GLY A 49 -5.06 -12.79 5.19
N SER A 50 -5.66 -13.02 4.03
CA SER A 50 -6.33 -14.29 3.65
C SER A 50 -5.44 -15.54 3.68
N ALA A 51 -4.12 -15.40 3.52
CA ALA A 51 -3.16 -16.50 3.67
C ALA A 51 -2.55 -16.58 5.08
N GLY A 52 -2.96 -15.66 5.96
CA GLY A 52 -2.49 -15.43 7.31
C GLY A 52 -2.62 -16.63 8.23
N LYS A 53 -1.53 -17.00 8.89
CA LYS A 53 -1.53 -18.00 9.97
C LYS A 53 -1.44 -17.34 11.34
N PRO A 54 -2.23 -17.77 12.34
CA PRO A 54 -2.15 -17.24 13.71
C PRO A 54 -0.76 -17.35 14.35
N GLU A 55 0.01 -18.38 13.98
CA GLU A 55 1.38 -18.64 14.47
C GLU A 55 2.40 -17.55 14.11
N HIS A 56 2.08 -16.67 13.16
CA HIS A 56 2.94 -15.54 12.82
C HIS A 56 2.79 -14.35 13.77
N LEU A 57 1.85 -14.39 14.72
CA LEU A 57 1.86 -13.54 15.90
C LEU A 57 2.67 -14.24 16.99
N LEU A 58 3.89 -13.74 17.25
CA LEU A 58 4.85 -14.39 18.14
C LEU A 58 4.52 -14.18 19.61
N ASN A 59 3.99 -12.99 19.94
CA ASN A 59 3.72 -12.59 21.31
C ASN A 59 2.36 -11.87 21.38
N PRO A 60 1.56 -12.09 22.44
CA PRO A 60 0.38 -11.28 22.72
C PRO A 60 0.75 -9.81 22.92
N THR A 61 -0.09 -8.89 22.42
CA THR A 61 0.08 -7.45 22.60
C THR A 61 -1.28 -6.78 22.87
N HIS A 62 -1.27 -5.50 23.26
CA HIS A 62 -2.49 -4.69 23.33
C HIS A 62 -2.93 -4.12 21.97
N ILE A 63 -2.13 -4.30 20.92
CA ILE A 63 -2.46 -3.85 19.56
C ILE A 63 -3.51 -4.80 18.99
N PRO A 64 -4.65 -4.29 18.46
CA PRO A 64 -5.70 -5.13 17.91
C PRO A 64 -5.21 -5.90 16.67
N VAL A 65 -5.73 -7.12 16.50
CA VAL A 65 -5.50 -7.95 15.32
C VAL A 65 -6.78 -8.03 14.50
N VAL A 66 -6.77 -7.45 13.30
CA VAL A 66 -7.90 -7.48 12.37
C VAL A 66 -7.68 -8.56 11.31
N GLN A 67 -8.67 -9.45 11.15
CA GLN A 67 -8.68 -10.44 10.07
C GLN A 67 -9.19 -9.77 8.79
N SER A 68 -8.32 -9.62 7.80
CA SER A 68 -8.55 -8.86 6.56
C SER A 68 -8.61 -9.77 5.34
N ASP A 69 -9.24 -9.31 4.26
CA ASP A 69 -9.34 -10.08 3.00
C ASP A 69 -8.20 -9.84 2.01
N ARG A 70 -7.21 -9.00 2.35
CA ARG A 70 -6.05 -8.78 1.49
C ARG A 70 -5.23 -10.07 1.31
N GLY A 71 -4.46 -10.12 0.23
CA GLY A 71 -3.42 -11.12 0.08
C GLY A 71 -2.34 -11.00 1.17
N GLY A 72 -1.57 -12.08 1.33
CA GLY A 72 -0.41 -12.13 2.23
C GLY A 72 -0.74 -12.61 3.65
N GLN A 73 0.30 -12.60 4.49
CA GLN A 73 0.28 -13.06 5.89
C GLN A 73 -0.08 -11.89 6.84
N ILE A 74 0.48 -11.90 8.05
CA ILE A 74 0.39 -10.81 9.03
C ILE A 74 1.31 -9.61 8.66
N THR A 75 0.87 -8.40 8.99
CA THR A 75 1.68 -7.16 8.96
C THR A 75 1.20 -6.18 10.03
N TYR A 76 1.95 -5.09 10.22
CA TYR A 76 1.63 -3.99 11.12
C TYR A 76 1.44 -2.66 10.36
N HIS A 77 0.48 -1.86 10.82
CA HIS A 77 0.27 -0.47 10.42
C HIS A 77 0.27 0.44 11.64
N GLY A 78 0.78 1.66 11.48
CA GLY A 78 0.84 2.66 12.54
C GLY A 78 1.05 4.07 11.97
N LEU A 79 1.00 5.07 12.84
CA LEU A 79 1.27 6.45 12.47
C LEU A 79 2.70 6.61 11.95
N GLY A 80 2.89 7.47 10.94
CA GLY A 80 4.17 7.61 10.25
C GLY A 80 4.41 6.58 9.14
N GLN A 81 3.44 5.71 8.86
CA GLN A 81 3.41 4.86 7.69
C GLN A 81 2.43 5.45 6.67
N GLN A 82 2.84 5.62 5.41
CA GLN A 82 1.93 6.02 4.34
C GLN A 82 1.31 4.78 3.70
N ILE A 83 0.00 4.63 3.83
CA ILE A 83 -0.77 3.63 3.10
C ILE A 83 -1.36 4.28 1.85
N MET A 84 -1.19 3.62 0.71
CA MET A 84 -1.81 4.02 -0.55
C MET A 84 -2.64 2.84 -1.06
N TYR A 85 -3.95 2.93 -0.90
CA TYR A 85 -4.90 1.97 -1.46
C TYR A 85 -5.24 2.35 -2.90
N VAL A 86 -5.25 1.37 -3.79
CA VAL A 86 -5.46 1.56 -5.23
C VAL A 86 -6.72 0.81 -5.68
N LEU A 87 -7.79 1.56 -5.92
CA LEU A 87 -9.11 1.05 -6.24
C LEU A 87 -9.33 1.05 -7.77
N ILE A 88 -8.65 0.15 -8.47
CA ILE A 88 -8.49 0.19 -9.93
C ILE A 88 -9.36 -0.87 -10.62
N ASP A 89 -10.11 -0.48 -11.65
CA ASP A 89 -10.79 -1.43 -12.56
C ASP A 89 -9.79 -1.97 -13.59
N ILE A 90 -9.22 -3.13 -13.30
CA ILE A 90 -8.25 -3.81 -14.16
C ILE A 90 -8.88 -4.20 -15.50
N LYS A 91 -10.18 -4.55 -15.52
CA LYS A 91 -10.88 -4.90 -16.75
C LYS A 91 -11.01 -3.70 -17.67
N ARG A 92 -11.27 -2.50 -17.11
CA ARG A 92 -11.34 -1.26 -17.88
C ARG A 92 -10.00 -0.93 -18.54
N HIS A 93 -8.89 -1.06 -17.83
CA HIS A 93 -7.57 -0.91 -18.44
C HIS A 93 -7.37 -1.88 -19.61
N LYS A 94 -7.71 -3.16 -19.42
CA LYS A 94 -7.61 -4.17 -20.47
C LYS A 94 -8.47 -3.84 -21.69
N ALA A 95 -9.71 -3.38 -21.48
CA ALA A 95 -10.61 -2.98 -22.56
C ALA A 95 -10.10 -1.75 -23.34
N GLN A 96 -9.30 -0.90 -22.70
CA GLN A 96 -8.67 0.27 -23.32
C GLN A 96 -7.35 -0.07 -24.04
N GLY A 97 -6.99 -1.35 -24.15
CA GLY A 97 -5.78 -1.81 -24.83
C GLY A 97 -4.53 -1.81 -23.96
N ASN A 98 -4.64 -1.49 -22.67
CA ASN A 98 -3.53 -1.61 -21.74
C ASN A 98 -3.38 -3.06 -21.28
N ASP A 99 -2.16 -3.59 -21.33
CA ASP A 99 -1.87 -4.89 -20.71
C ASP A 99 -1.69 -4.66 -19.20
N LEU A 100 -2.81 -4.58 -18.47
CA LEU A 100 -2.84 -4.53 -17.01
C LEU A 100 -3.53 -5.78 -16.47
N ASN A 101 -2.80 -6.51 -15.64
CA ASN A 101 -3.26 -7.60 -14.80
C ASN A 101 -2.73 -7.41 -13.36
N VAL A 102 -3.09 -8.32 -12.47
CA VAL A 102 -2.71 -8.24 -11.04
C VAL A 102 -1.20 -8.16 -10.85
N ARG A 103 -0.42 -8.95 -11.61
CA ARG A 103 1.04 -8.96 -11.52
C ARG A 103 1.63 -7.64 -11.99
N GLN A 104 1.13 -7.10 -13.09
CA GLN A 104 1.53 -5.78 -13.60
C GLN A 104 1.18 -4.66 -12.62
N LEU A 105 0.03 -4.74 -11.94
CA LEU A 105 -0.35 -3.78 -10.91
C LEU A 105 0.59 -3.86 -9.69
N VAL A 106 0.96 -5.06 -9.24
CA VAL A 106 1.98 -5.25 -8.19
C VAL A 106 3.32 -4.66 -8.63
N THR A 107 3.79 -4.98 -9.83
CA THR A 107 5.03 -4.41 -10.37
C THR A 107 4.96 -2.88 -10.47
N ALA A 108 3.82 -2.30 -10.84
CA ALA A 108 3.64 -0.85 -10.88
C ALA A 108 3.75 -0.22 -9.49
N LEU A 109 3.17 -0.84 -8.45
CA LEU A 109 3.31 -0.39 -7.05
C LEU A 109 4.75 -0.49 -6.57
N GLU A 110 5.46 -1.57 -6.88
CA GLU A 110 6.88 -1.74 -6.53
C GLU A 110 7.73 -0.66 -7.20
N GLN A 111 7.56 -0.44 -8.50
CA GLN A 111 8.29 0.58 -9.25
C GLN A 111 7.96 2.00 -8.78
N THR A 112 6.73 2.24 -8.35
CA THR A 112 6.33 3.52 -7.74
C THR A 112 7.20 3.82 -6.53
N VAL A 113 7.34 2.86 -5.61
CA VAL A 113 8.14 3.03 -4.39
C VAL A 113 9.62 3.18 -4.73
N VAL A 114 10.14 2.36 -5.66
CA VAL A 114 11.55 2.46 -6.09
C VAL A 114 11.87 3.85 -6.64
N LYS A 115 11.03 4.39 -7.53
CA LYS A 115 11.20 5.73 -8.08
C LYS A 115 11.07 6.82 -7.01
N THR A 116 10.10 6.71 -6.12
CA THR A 116 9.96 7.63 -4.98
C THR A 116 11.20 7.66 -4.11
N LEU A 117 11.77 6.49 -3.77
CA LEU A 117 12.98 6.40 -2.94
C LEU A 117 14.24 6.89 -3.68
N ALA A 118 14.28 6.74 -5.01
CA ALA A 118 15.37 7.26 -5.83
C ALA A 118 15.46 8.80 -5.79
N ASP A 119 14.35 9.51 -5.63
CA ASP A 119 14.36 10.98 -5.43
C ASP A 119 15.14 11.41 -4.18
N TYR A 120 15.24 10.52 -3.18
CA TYR A 120 16.00 10.73 -1.95
C TYR A 120 17.42 10.14 -2.02
N GLY A 121 17.84 9.64 -3.18
CA GLY A 121 19.15 9.00 -3.37
C GLY A 121 19.24 7.58 -2.79
N ILE A 122 18.11 6.96 -2.42
CA ILE A 122 18.08 5.64 -1.78
C ILE A 122 17.93 4.56 -2.84
N LYS A 123 18.90 3.65 -2.91
CA LYS A 123 18.85 2.47 -3.79
C LYS A 123 17.96 1.40 -3.17
N SER A 124 16.84 1.11 -3.83
CA SER A 124 15.86 0.10 -3.40
C SER A 124 15.47 -0.83 -4.54
N TYR A 125 14.91 -1.99 -4.23
CA TYR A 125 14.56 -3.00 -5.23
C TYR A 125 13.38 -3.89 -4.77
N PRO A 126 12.55 -4.39 -5.71
CA PRO A 126 11.60 -5.46 -5.44
C PRO A 126 12.29 -6.83 -5.42
N LYS A 127 11.63 -7.82 -4.80
CA LYS A 127 12.06 -9.22 -4.83
C LYS A 127 10.96 -10.09 -5.50
N PRO A 128 11.29 -10.88 -6.53
CA PRO A 128 10.30 -11.68 -7.27
C PRO A 128 9.49 -12.66 -6.43
N ASP A 129 10.10 -13.21 -5.39
CA ASP A 129 9.57 -14.24 -4.49
C ASP A 129 8.98 -13.69 -3.19
N ALA A 130 9.21 -12.41 -2.91
CA ALA A 130 8.77 -11.76 -1.68
C ALA A 130 8.25 -10.34 -1.97
N PRO A 131 6.96 -10.19 -2.37
CA PRO A 131 6.38 -8.91 -2.73
C PRO A 131 6.63 -7.81 -1.67
N GLY A 132 6.97 -6.63 -2.14
CA GLY A 132 7.49 -5.55 -1.30
C GLY A 132 8.68 -4.86 -1.95
N VAL A 133 9.14 -3.79 -1.32
CA VAL A 133 10.38 -3.09 -1.68
C VAL A 133 11.37 -3.12 -0.52
N TYR A 134 12.64 -3.28 -0.85
CA TYR A 134 13.73 -3.53 0.10
C TYR A 134 14.89 -2.57 -0.10
N VAL A 135 15.59 -2.26 0.99
CA VAL A 135 16.86 -1.53 1.06
C VAL A 135 17.81 -2.38 1.90
N ASP A 136 18.96 -2.74 1.35
CA ASP A 136 19.95 -3.60 2.03
C ASP A 136 19.32 -4.84 2.70
N GLN A 137 18.52 -5.59 1.94
CA GLN A 137 17.76 -6.76 2.38
C GLN A 137 16.62 -6.52 3.39
N ARG A 138 16.55 -5.35 4.03
CA ARG A 138 15.49 -4.95 4.95
C ARG A 138 14.28 -4.44 4.17
N LYS A 139 13.07 -4.76 4.61
CA LYS A 139 11.84 -4.34 3.92
C LYS A 139 11.44 -2.92 4.35
N ILE A 140 11.26 -2.03 3.38
CA ILE A 140 10.81 -0.65 3.61
C ILE A 140 9.33 -0.45 3.23
N CYS A 141 8.81 -1.28 2.31
CA CYS A 141 7.43 -1.20 1.88
C CYS A 141 6.80 -2.58 1.73
N SER A 142 5.61 -2.75 2.31
CA SER A 142 4.79 -3.96 2.17
C SER A 142 3.70 -3.74 1.13
N LEU A 143 3.43 -4.78 0.33
CA LEU A 143 2.38 -4.77 -0.69
C LEU A 143 1.37 -5.88 -0.42
N GLY A 144 0.08 -5.58 -0.60
CA GLY A 144 -1.00 -6.54 -0.50
C GLY A 144 -2.24 -6.02 -1.22
N LEU A 145 -2.74 -6.80 -2.17
CA LEU A 145 -3.93 -6.48 -2.95
C LEU A 145 -5.03 -7.52 -2.73
N ARG A 146 -6.27 -7.11 -2.99
CA ARG A 146 -7.42 -7.99 -3.21
C ARG A 146 -8.04 -7.66 -4.55
N ILE A 147 -8.39 -8.69 -5.32
CA ILE A 147 -9.16 -8.54 -6.55
C ILE A 147 -10.58 -9.06 -6.31
N ARG A 148 -11.56 -8.23 -6.63
CA ARG A 148 -12.98 -8.55 -6.54
C ARG A 148 -13.70 -7.99 -7.76
N LYS A 149 -14.50 -8.81 -8.45
CA LYS A 149 -15.20 -8.44 -9.70
C LYS A 149 -14.30 -7.91 -10.84
N GLY A 150 -12.98 -8.10 -10.75
CA GLY A 150 -12.00 -7.56 -11.70
C GLY A 150 -11.44 -6.18 -11.31
N CYS A 151 -11.77 -5.70 -10.12
CA CYS A 151 -11.27 -4.46 -9.55
C CYS A 151 -10.33 -4.74 -8.38
N SER A 152 -9.27 -3.95 -8.22
CA SER A 152 -8.37 -4.02 -7.08
C SER A 152 -8.86 -3.15 -5.92
N PHE A 153 -8.44 -3.50 -4.70
CA PHE A 153 -8.36 -2.62 -3.54
C PHE A 153 -7.29 -3.18 -2.58
N HIS A 154 -7.06 -2.49 -1.46
CA HIS A 154 -5.78 -2.49 -0.73
C HIS A 154 -4.66 -1.88 -1.60
N GLY A 155 -3.38 -2.13 -1.31
CA GLY A 155 -2.29 -1.48 -2.06
C GLY A 155 -0.93 -1.66 -1.41
N LEU A 156 -0.27 -0.54 -1.12
CA LEU A 156 1.05 -0.50 -0.51
C LEU A 156 1.04 0.22 0.84
N ALA A 157 2.01 -0.11 1.69
CA ALA A 157 2.28 0.53 2.96
C ALA A 157 3.78 0.83 3.06
N LEU A 158 4.15 2.10 2.89
CA LEU A 158 5.54 2.58 2.95
C LEU A 158 5.86 3.08 4.35
N ASN A 159 6.89 2.50 4.97
CA ASN A 159 7.40 2.94 6.27
C ASN A 159 8.17 4.25 6.09
N ILE A 160 7.67 5.35 6.64
CA ILE A 160 8.30 6.68 6.49
C ILE A 160 9.02 7.08 7.76
N ASN A 161 8.28 7.27 8.85
CA ASN A 161 8.80 7.70 10.16
C ASN A 161 7.85 7.21 11.25
N MET A 162 7.84 5.89 11.47
CA MET A 162 6.92 5.17 12.35
C MET A 162 7.67 4.42 13.45
N ASP A 163 6.94 3.99 14.48
CA ASP A 163 7.45 3.01 15.43
C ASP A 163 7.53 1.63 14.77
N LEU A 164 8.75 1.10 14.60
CA LEU A 164 8.98 -0.23 14.04
C LEU A 164 8.95 -1.35 15.10
N THR A 165 8.92 -1.01 16.39
CA THR A 165 8.95 -1.98 17.50
C THR A 165 7.87 -3.08 17.37
N PRO A 166 6.63 -2.78 16.95
CA PRO A 166 5.59 -3.81 16.83
C PRO A 166 5.90 -4.91 15.80
N PHE A 167 6.77 -4.65 14.81
CA PHE A 167 7.20 -5.70 13.86
C PHE A 167 7.97 -6.83 14.55
N HIS A 168 8.60 -6.60 15.71
CA HIS A 168 9.30 -7.65 16.47
C HIS A 168 8.33 -8.66 17.13
N HIS A 169 7.04 -8.35 17.21
CA HIS A 169 6.03 -9.26 17.74
C HIS A 169 5.41 -10.17 16.68
N ILE A 170 5.82 -10.04 15.42
CA ILE A 170 5.28 -10.81 14.30
C ILE A 170 6.40 -11.38 13.42
N ASN A 171 6.07 -12.39 12.63
CA ASN A 171 6.85 -12.78 11.45
C ASN A 171 6.25 -12.07 10.22
N PRO A 172 6.71 -10.85 9.85
CA PRO A 172 6.08 -10.10 8.79
C PRO A 172 6.18 -10.85 7.46
N CYS A 173 5.07 -10.90 6.73
CA CYS A 173 4.96 -11.69 5.50
C CYS A 173 5.27 -13.20 5.66
N GLY A 174 5.31 -13.72 6.90
CA GLY A 174 5.61 -15.12 7.22
C GLY A 174 7.11 -15.45 7.29
N TYR A 175 8.01 -14.46 7.15
CA TYR A 175 9.46 -14.67 7.17
C TYR A 175 10.03 -14.36 8.56
N ALA A 176 10.55 -15.40 9.23
CA ALA A 176 11.24 -15.23 10.49
C ALA A 176 12.53 -14.41 10.31
N GLY A 177 12.73 -13.42 11.18
CA GLY A 177 13.92 -12.56 11.15
C GLY A 177 13.97 -11.55 10.01
N LEU A 178 12.87 -11.35 9.26
CA LEU A 178 12.81 -10.27 8.28
C LEU A 178 12.84 -8.92 9.00
N GLU A 179 13.93 -8.20 8.82
CA GLU A 179 14.09 -6.84 9.33
C GLU A 179 13.30 -5.82 8.50
N MET A 180 12.65 -4.91 9.20
CA MET A 180 11.97 -3.75 8.60
C MET A 180 12.87 -2.53 8.73
N CYS A 181 12.77 -1.62 7.77
CA CYS A 181 13.39 -0.29 7.82
C CYS A 181 12.36 0.77 7.39
N GLN A 182 12.75 2.03 7.48
CA GLN A 182 11.91 3.17 7.15
C GLN A 182 12.71 4.30 6.50
N LEU A 183 12.02 5.24 5.86
CA LEU A 183 12.67 6.37 5.19
C LEU A 183 13.54 7.21 6.15
N ALA A 184 13.06 7.43 7.38
CA ALA A 184 13.78 8.19 8.42
C ALA A 184 15.12 7.57 8.86
N ASP A 185 15.40 6.32 8.50
CA ASP A 185 16.72 5.70 8.76
C ASP A 185 17.80 6.27 7.81
N PHE A 186 17.40 6.91 6.71
CA PHE A 186 18.29 7.32 5.61
C PHE A 186 18.33 8.83 5.36
N ILE A 187 17.30 9.56 5.82
CA ILE A 187 17.17 11.02 5.63
C ILE A 187 16.70 11.70 6.92
N SER A 188 16.70 13.03 6.96
CA SER A 188 16.25 13.77 8.13
C SER A 188 14.75 13.55 8.40
N SER A 189 14.36 13.59 9.68
CA SER A 189 12.97 13.36 10.10
C SER A 189 12.02 14.44 9.59
N GLU A 190 12.50 15.65 9.29
CA GLU A 190 11.72 16.72 8.66
C GLU A 190 11.34 16.38 7.21
N GLN A 191 12.20 15.65 6.50
CA GLN A 191 11.95 15.21 5.13
C GLN A 191 11.17 13.89 5.08
N ALA A 192 11.35 13.02 6.07
CA ALA A 192 10.61 11.76 6.23
C ALA A 192 9.19 12.02 6.76
N ASN A 193 8.37 12.67 5.94
CA ASN A 193 6.98 13.03 6.25
C ASN A 193 6.02 12.50 5.16
N CYS A 194 4.92 11.85 5.57
CA CYS A 194 3.85 11.36 4.70
C CYS A 194 3.32 12.43 3.73
N ASP A 195 3.18 13.69 4.16
CA ASP A 195 2.67 14.79 3.34
C ASP A 195 3.63 15.17 2.20
N LEU A 196 4.94 14.96 2.40
CA LEU A 196 5.96 15.22 1.37
C LEU A 196 6.15 14.01 0.44
N VAL A 197 5.96 12.80 0.96
CA VAL A 197 6.21 11.55 0.24
C VAL A 197 5.00 11.08 -0.57
N SER A 198 3.78 11.21 -0.05
CA SER A 198 2.57 10.72 -0.70
C SER A 198 2.28 11.35 -2.08
N PRO A 199 2.54 12.65 -2.34
CA PRO A 199 2.37 13.21 -3.67
C PRO A 199 3.33 12.57 -4.70
N LYS A 200 4.55 12.20 -4.29
CA LYS A 200 5.52 11.50 -5.15
C LYS A 200 5.03 10.11 -5.52
N LEU A 201 4.50 9.37 -4.54
CA LEU A 201 3.89 8.05 -4.77
C LEU A 201 2.75 8.13 -5.80
N VAL A 202 1.81 9.06 -5.61
CA VAL A 202 0.69 9.26 -6.55
C VAL A 202 1.20 9.63 -7.93
N ASN A 203 2.14 10.58 -8.03
CA ASN A 203 2.69 11.00 -9.31
C ASN A 203 3.35 9.84 -10.06
N TYR A 204 4.25 9.08 -9.42
CA TYR A 204 4.91 7.96 -10.09
C TYR A 204 3.94 6.83 -10.45
N PHE A 205 2.99 6.50 -9.58
CA PHE A 205 2.01 5.44 -9.85
C PHE A 205 1.12 5.79 -11.05
N THR A 206 0.59 7.02 -11.08
CA THR A 206 -0.29 7.47 -12.16
C THR A 206 0.44 7.57 -13.50
N GLN A 207 1.69 8.03 -13.51
CA GLN A 207 2.55 8.02 -14.70
C GLN A 207 2.82 6.59 -15.19
N ILE A 208 3.13 5.65 -14.29
CA ILE A 208 3.39 4.24 -14.66
C ILE A 208 2.16 3.59 -15.29
N LEU A 209 0.96 3.89 -14.80
CA LEU A 209 -0.28 3.34 -15.32
C LEU A 209 -0.91 4.15 -16.46
N GLY A 210 -0.28 5.25 -16.87
CA GLY A 210 -0.74 6.06 -18.02
C GLY A 210 -1.97 6.92 -17.75
N TYR A 211 -2.25 7.28 -16.50
CA TYR A 211 -3.31 8.23 -16.18
C TYR A 211 -2.88 9.66 -16.56
N ASN A 212 -3.70 10.35 -17.34
CA ASN A 212 -3.37 11.67 -17.90
C ASN A 212 -3.89 12.85 -17.06
N SER A 213 -4.73 12.58 -16.06
CA SER A 213 -5.27 13.60 -15.17
C SER A 213 -5.53 13.03 -13.78
N GLN A 214 -5.23 13.85 -12.77
CA GLN A 214 -5.48 13.57 -11.36
C GLN A 214 -6.46 14.62 -10.85
N GLN A 215 -7.44 14.21 -10.06
CA GLN A 215 -8.33 15.13 -9.38
C GLN A 215 -8.33 14.83 -7.88
N ILE A 216 -7.93 15.81 -7.07
CA ILE A 216 -8.05 15.68 -5.62
C ILE A 216 -9.52 15.85 -5.26
N ILE A 217 -10.07 14.86 -4.57
CA ILE A 217 -11.43 14.90 -4.03
C ILE A 217 -11.29 14.97 -2.51
N ASN A 218 -11.61 16.14 -1.97
CA ASN A 218 -11.82 16.28 -0.53
C ASN A 218 -13.17 15.64 -0.19
N GLN A 219 -13.23 14.96 0.97
CA GLN A 219 -14.38 14.17 1.43
C GLN A 219 -15.73 14.81 1.11
#